data_AF-A0A9Q1EFU3-F1
#
_entry.id   AF-A0A9Q1EFU3-F1
#
_cell.length_a   1.000
_cell.length_b   1.000
_cell.length_c   1.000
_cell.angle_alpha   90.00
_cell.angle_beta   90.00
_cell.angle_gamma   90.00
#
_symmetry.space_group_name_H-M   'P 1'
#
loop_
_entity.id
_entity.type
_entity.pdbx_description
1 polymer ?
#
loop_
_entity_poly.entity_id
_entity_poly.type
_entity_poly.pdbx_seq_one_letter_code
_entity_poly.pdbx_strand_id
1 'polypeptide(L)'
;MATSIINMSRAVCRGLRSFPLPHPGVRLRMVSGTAGEINYSIVESTEEYKHVERLIPPTRIPTPPKHDGPAPSGWTPPSAVPPDLPYIIRRSRMHNVPVYKDITHGNRIMTLLRKVEGDIWALEKDVKKHLHKLTGKVPPTQVNEVTMIIRVKGDFDKELKEWLIEKGF
;
A
#
# COMPACT_ATOMS: atom_id res chain seq x y z
N MET A 1 -39.59 32.96 -16.97
CA MET A 1 -39.33 34.13 -16.10
C MET A 1 -37.97 33.87 -15.45
N ALA A 2 -36.93 34.64 -15.80
CA ALA A 2 -36.28 35.65 -14.93
C ALA A 2 -35.64 35.03 -13.66
N THR A 3 -34.37 35.21 -13.26
CA THR A 3 -33.22 36.08 -13.67
C THR A 3 -31.94 35.56 -12.95
N SER A 4 -30.66 35.97 -13.15
CA SER A 4 -30.01 36.97 -14.01
C SER A 4 -28.48 36.72 -14.14
N ILE A 5 -27.91 37.05 -15.30
CA ILE A 5 -26.64 37.78 -15.58
C ILE A 5 -25.65 38.03 -14.43
N ILE A 6 -24.35 37.79 -14.68
CA ILE A 6 -23.22 38.71 -14.37
C ILE A 6 -22.11 38.53 -15.43
N ASN A 7 -21.59 39.64 -15.96
CA ASN A 7 -20.48 39.72 -16.92
C ASN A 7 -19.11 39.68 -16.21
N MET A 8 -18.07 39.23 -16.93
CA MET A 8 -16.75 39.86 -16.83
C MET A 8 -16.09 39.99 -18.21
N SER A 9 -16.07 41.21 -18.73
CA SER A 9 -15.34 41.58 -19.95
C SER A 9 -13.84 41.71 -19.69
N ARG A 10 -13.00 41.38 -20.67
CA ARG A 10 -11.69 42.01 -20.84
C ARG A 10 -11.40 42.24 -22.33
N ALA A 11 -11.26 43.51 -22.70
CA ALA A 11 -10.92 43.94 -24.04
C ALA A 11 -9.40 44.13 -24.17
N VAL A 12 -8.84 43.84 -25.35
CA VAL A 12 -7.52 44.35 -25.77
C VAL A 12 -7.56 44.84 -27.23
N CYS A 13 -7.42 46.16 -27.35
CA CYS A 13 -6.77 46.96 -28.39
C CYS A 13 -6.75 46.52 -29.88
N ARG A 14 -7.45 47.34 -30.67
CA ARG A 14 -7.19 47.81 -32.05
C ARG A 14 -5.81 47.52 -32.66
N GLY A 15 -5.81 47.17 -33.96
CA GLY A 15 -4.60 47.11 -34.78
C GLY A 15 -4.81 46.98 -36.30
N LEU A 16 -5.67 47.79 -36.92
CA LEU A 16 -5.76 47.85 -38.39
C LEU A 16 -4.48 48.48 -38.96
N ARG A 17 -3.69 47.70 -39.70
CA ARG A 17 -2.63 48.20 -40.60
C ARG A 17 -2.75 47.51 -41.96
N SER A 18 -3.31 48.23 -42.92
CA SER A 18 -3.23 47.91 -44.34
C SER A 18 -1.83 48.19 -44.86
N PHE A 19 -1.17 47.19 -45.45
CA PHE A 19 0.03 47.36 -46.28
C PHE A 19 -0.11 46.55 -47.58
N PRO A 20 0.53 46.98 -48.68
CA PRO A 20 -0.05 46.89 -50.01
C PRO A 20 0.15 45.55 -50.72
N LEU A 21 -0.72 45.30 -51.71
CA LEU A 21 -0.60 44.22 -52.70
C LEU A 21 0.57 44.48 -53.66
N PRO A 22 1.50 43.53 -53.84
CA PRO A 22 2.28 43.43 -55.07
C PRO A 22 1.52 42.58 -56.10
N HIS A 23 1.22 43.19 -57.26
CA HIS A 23 1.00 42.45 -58.50
C HIS A 23 2.37 42.03 -59.09
N PRO A 24 2.41 41.22 -60.17
CA PRO A 24 1.69 39.97 -60.41
C PRO A 24 2.68 38.81 -60.61
N GLY A 25 2.18 37.57 -60.63
CA GLY A 25 2.95 36.44 -61.16
C GLY A 25 4.05 35.89 -60.26
N VAL A 26 3.68 34.91 -59.41
CA VAL A 26 4.17 33.52 -59.47
C VAL A 26 3.22 32.78 -58.54
N ARG A 27 2.29 31.99 -59.11
CA ARG A 27 1.45 31.10 -58.31
C ARG A 27 2.36 29.94 -57.89
N LEU A 28 2.98 30.05 -56.72
CA LEU A 28 3.67 28.93 -56.07
C LEU A 28 2.67 27.80 -55.90
N ARG A 29 2.66 26.89 -56.87
CA ARG A 29 1.98 25.61 -56.77
C ARG A 29 2.73 24.85 -55.71
N MET A 30 2.24 24.88 -54.46
CA MET A 30 2.61 23.87 -53.49
C MET A 30 2.15 22.53 -54.05
N VAL A 31 3.05 21.88 -54.78
CA VAL A 31 2.99 20.45 -55.01
C VAL A 31 3.28 19.86 -53.64
N SER A 32 2.24 19.41 -52.95
CA SER A 32 2.43 18.42 -51.91
C SER A 32 2.98 17.19 -52.62
N GLY A 33 4.31 17.08 -52.67
CA GLY A 33 4.94 15.80 -52.92
C GLY A 33 4.35 14.85 -51.89
N THR A 34 3.61 13.85 -52.34
CA THR A 34 3.24 12.72 -51.49
C THR A 34 4.54 12.17 -50.95
N ALA A 35 4.82 12.41 -49.67
CA ALA A 35 5.96 11.80 -48.99
C ALA A 35 5.76 10.29 -49.17
N GLY A 36 6.62 9.67 -50.00
CA GLY A 36 6.42 8.31 -50.44
C GLY A 36 6.27 7.39 -49.24
N GLU A 37 5.35 6.44 -49.32
CA GLU A 37 5.08 5.50 -48.24
C GLU A 37 6.37 4.73 -47.94
N ILE A 38 7.05 5.12 -46.86
CA ILE A 38 8.26 4.44 -46.40
C ILE A 38 7.81 3.12 -45.78
N ASN A 39 7.78 2.08 -46.61
CA ASN A 39 7.50 0.71 -46.20
C ASN A 39 8.62 0.24 -45.27
N TYR A 40 8.40 0.38 -43.97
CA TYR A 40 9.28 -0.15 -42.93
C TYR A 40 9.14 -1.68 -42.89
N SER A 41 10.25 -2.40 -42.99
CA SER A 41 10.26 -3.84 -42.76
C SER A 41 10.16 -4.12 -41.26
N ILE A 42 9.01 -4.62 -40.82
CA ILE A 42 8.84 -5.12 -39.46
C ILE A 42 9.66 -6.41 -39.31
N VAL A 43 10.60 -6.42 -38.36
CA VAL A 43 11.37 -7.62 -37.99
C VAL A 43 10.88 -8.08 -36.62
N GLU A 44 10.29 -9.27 -36.56
CA GLU A 44 9.79 -9.85 -35.32
C GLU A 44 10.95 -10.51 -34.55
N SER A 45 11.28 -10.00 -33.36
CA SER A 45 12.31 -10.55 -32.48
C SER A 45 11.71 -11.03 -31.15
N THR A 46 12.06 -12.25 -30.73
CA THR A 46 11.56 -12.82 -29.46
C THR A 46 12.46 -12.51 -28.27
N GLU A 47 13.75 -12.25 -28.51
CA GLU A 47 14.77 -12.09 -27.46
C GLU A 47 14.52 -10.90 -26.53
N GLU A 48 13.83 -9.87 -27.01
CA GLU A 48 13.53 -8.66 -26.24
C GLU A 48 12.29 -8.83 -25.34
N TYR A 49 11.47 -9.84 -25.59
CA TYR A 49 10.23 -10.07 -24.82
C TYR A 49 10.49 -10.35 -23.33
N LYS A 50 11.69 -10.86 -22.98
CA LYS A 50 12.18 -10.98 -21.60
C LYS A 50 12.15 -9.67 -20.79
N HIS A 51 12.12 -8.51 -21.45
CA HIS A 51 11.96 -7.21 -20.81
C HIS A 51 10.49 -6.89 -20.51
N VAL A 52 9.56 -7.34 -21.36
CA VAL A 52 8.11 -7.26 -21.14
C VAL A 52 7.70 -8.16 -19.97
N GLU A 53 8.23 -9.39 -19.91
CA GLU A 53 7.96 -10.33 -18.80
C GLU A 53 8.28 -9.74 -17.42
N ARG A 54 9.35 -8.96 -17.30
CA ARG A 54 9.75 -8.29 -16.04
C ARG A 54 8.78 -7.19 -15.59
N LEU A 55 7.96 -6.67 -16.50
CA LEU A 55 6.94 -5.66 -16.18
C LEU A 55 5.63 -6.29 -15.69
N ILE A 56 5.44 -7.61 -15.89
CA ILE A 56 4.24 -8.32 -15.45
C ILE A 56 4.34 -8.56 -13.92
N PRO A 57 3.43 -8.03 -13.10
CA PRO A 57 3.50 -8.19 -11.66
C PRO A 57 3.13 -9.62 -11.23
N PRO A 58 3.82 -10.21 -10.23
CA PRO A 58 3.50 -11.54 -9.74
C PRO A 58 2.16 -11.54 -8.99
N THR A 59 1.25 -12.46 -9.38
CA THR A 59 -0.09 -12.58 -8.76
C THR A 59 -0.03 -13.09 -7.31
N ARG A 60 0.95 -13.94 -7.01
CA ARG A 60 1.18 -14.53 -5.67
C ARG A 60 2.34 -13.84 -4.98
N ILE A 61 2.21 -13.58 -3.69
CA ILE A 61 3.31 -13.06 -2.86
C ILE A 61 4.43 -14.10 -2.81
N PRO A 62 5.70 -13.69 -3.04
CA PRO A 62 6.84 -14.58 -2.88
C PRO A 62 7.02 -14.94 -1.41
N THR A 63 7.43 -16.18 -1.14
CA THR A 63 7.91 -16.56 0.19
C THR A 63 9.16 -15.76 0.54
N PRO A 64 9.33 -15.32 1.80
CA PRO A 64 10.52 -14.57 2.20
C PRO A 64 11.78 -15.42 1.99
N PRO A 65 12.94 -14.81 1.72
CA PRO A 65 14.19 -15.55 1.61
C PRO A 65 14.58 -16.12 2.98
N LYS A 66 15.41 -17.17 2.96
CA LYS A 66 15.96 -17.76 4.18
C LYS A 66 17.10 -16.88 4.70
N HIS A 67 17.04 -16.52 5.97
CA HIS A 67 18.02 -15.69 6.66
C HIS A 67 18.22 -16.24 8.07
N ASP A 68 19.46 -16.21 8.56
CA ASP A 68 19.78 -16.56 9.94
C ASP A 68 19.65 -15.31 10.82
N GLY A 69 18.68 -15.32 11.74
CA GLY A 69 18.40 -14.20 12.64
C GLY A 69 17.48 -13.10 12.07
N PRO A 70 17.36 -11.96 12.77
CA PRO A 70 16.52 -10.84 12.34
C PRO A 70 17.14 -10.13 11.12
N ALA A 71 16.32 -9.80 10.14
CA ALA A 71 16.72 -8.97 9.01
C ALA A 71 17.02 -7.52 9.46
N PRO A 72 17.82 -6.73 8.69
CA PRO A 72 18.10 -5.33 9.00
C PRO A 72 16.85 -4.43 9.13
N SER A 73 15.71 -4.87 8.61
CA SER A 73 14.40 -4.22 8.75
C SER A 73 13.67 -4.53 10.06
N GLY A 74 14.24 -5.35 10.95
CA GLY A 74 13.59 -5.90 12.14
C GLY A 74 12.63 -7.06 11.87
N TRP A 75 12.49 -7.52 10.61
CA TRP A 75 11.67 -8.69 10.31
C TRP A 75 12.35 -9.97 10.78
N THR A 76 11.61 -10.80 11.52
CA THR A 76 12.08 -12.11 12.02
C THR A 76 11.08 -13.19 11.57
N PRO A 77 11.54 -14.32 10.99
CA PRO A 77 10.66 -15.45 10.66
C PRO A 77 10.04 -16.07 11.93
N PRO A 78 8.89 -16.77 11.81
CA PRO A 78 8.39 -17.60 12.91
C PRO A 78 9.33 -18.77 13.19
N SER A 79 9.26 -19.33 14.41
CA SER A 79 10.00 -20.55 14.77
C SER A 79 9.62 -21.72 13.85
N ALA A 80 10.60 -22.56 13.51
CA ALA A 80 10.37 -23.76 12.69
C ALA A 80 9.55 -24.83 13.44
N VAL A 81 9.65 -24.88 14.76
CA VAL A 81 8.83 -25.73 15.64
C VAL A 81 7.78 -24.84 16.30
N PRO A 82 6.48 -25.14 16.19
CA PRO A 82 5.45 -24.38 16.90
C PRO A 82 5.63 -24.58 18.42
N PRO A 83 5.45 -23.53 19.23
CA PRO A 83 5.56 -23.66 20.68
C PRO A 83 4.42 -24.53 21.23
N ASP A 84 4.73 -25.34 22.24
CA ASP A 84 3.75 -26.17 22.95
C ASP A 84 2.87 -25.31 23.86
N LEU A 85 1.92 -24.61 23.24
CA LEU A 85 0.99 -23.67 23.87
C LEU A 85 -0.43 -23.98 23.38
N PRO A 86 -1.47 -23.76 24.21
CA PRO A 86 -2.86 -24.05 23.85
C PRO A 86 -3.42 -23.08 22.79
N TYR A 87 -2.62 -22.12 22.33
CA TYR A 87 -2.95 -21.16 21.28
C TYR A 87 -1.76 -20.92 20.36
N ILE A 88 -2.05 -20.57 19.11
CA ILE A 88 -1.07 -20.15 18.10
C ILE A 88 -1.53 -18.86 17.43
N ILE A 89 -0.58 -18.02 17.02
CA ILE A 89 -0.87 -16.76 16.32
C ILE A 89 -0.27 -16.86 14.91
N ARG A 90 -1.10 -16.69 13.88
CA ARG A 90 -0.64 -16.82 12.50
C ARG A 90 -0.16 -15.50 11.92
N ARG A 91 1.01 -15.52 11.28
CA ARG A 91 1.54 -14.39 10.51
C ARG A 91 0.54 -13.89 9.44
N SER A 92 0.66 -12.60 9.11
CA SER A 92 -0.17 -11.93 8.10
C SER A 92 0.13 -12.45 6.68
N ARG A 93 -0.65 -11.99 5.69
CA ARG A 93 -0.38 -12.28 4.26
C ARG A 93 1.01 -11.80 3.81
N MET A 94 1.57 -10.81 4.50
CA MET A 94 2.91 -10.25 4.28
C MET A 94 3.94 -10.76 5.30
N HIS A 95 3.74 -11.94 5.89
CA HIS A 95 4.64 -12.59 6.86
C HIS A 95 4.94 -11.81 8.17
N ASN A 96 4.22 -10.71 8.43
CA ASN A 96 4.34 -9.89 9.64
C ASN A 96 3.45 -10.37 10.79
N VAL A 97 3.83 -10.08 12.04
CA VAL A 97 3.04 -10.33 13.25
C VAL A 97 1.70 -9.56 13.19
N PRO A 98 0.54 -10.17 13.49
CA PRO A 98 -0.79 -9.58 13.31
C PRO A 98 -1.24 -8.66 14.47
N VAL A 99 -0.34 -7.81 14.95
CA VAL A 99 -0.59 -6.76 15.95
C VAL A 99 -0.73 -5.41 15.25
N TYR A 100 -1.78 -4.67 15.57
CA TYR A 100 -2.11 -3.39 14.94
C TYR A 100 -2.67 -2.38 15.95
N LYS A 101 -2.38 -1.09 15.74
CA LYS A 101 -3.02 0.02 16.44
C LYS A 101 -4.35 0.41 15.76
N ASP A 102 -5.40 0.56 16.57
CA ASP A 102 -6.74 1.01 16.19
C ASP A 102 -7.04 2.32 16.93
N ILE A 103 -7.30 3.39 16.19
CA ILE A 103 -7.55 4.73 16.74
C ILE A 103 -8.98 5.13 16.39
N THR A 104 -9.87 5.08 17.37
CA THR A 104 -11.28 5.48 17.24
C THR A 104 -11.48 6.89 17.81
N HIS A 105 -12.34 7.70 17.18
CA HIS A 105 -12.70 9.05 17.64
C HIS A 105 -11.50 10.01 17.89
N GLY A 106 -10.33 9.73 17.31
CA GLY A 106 -9.09 10.49 17.50
C GLY A 106 -8.37 10.24 18.84
N ASN A 107 -9.10 10.00 19.94
CA ASN A 107 -8.55 9.86 21.29
C ASN A 107 -8.49 8.42 21.82
N ARG A 108 -9.33 7.50 21.32
CA ARG A 108 -9.43 6.13 21.81
C ARG A 108 -8.44 5.24 21.07
N ILE A 109 -7.26 5.07 21.66
CA ILE A 109 -6.24 4.14 21.17
C ILE A 109 -6.46 2.75 21.77
N MET A 110 -6.47 1.74 20.90
CA MET A 110 -6.50 0.33 21.24
C MET A 110 -5.44 -0.43 20.43
N THR A 111 -4.91 -1.52 20.98
CA THR A 111 -4.12 -2.49 20.23
C THR A 111 -4.97 -3.72 19.92
N LEU A 112 -4.96 -4.15 18.65
CA LEU A 112 -5.67 -5.31 18.15
C LEU A 112 -4.66 -6.43 17.89
N LEU A 113 -4.88 -7.57 18.54
CA LEU A 113 -4.22 -8.83 18.23
C LEU A 113 -5.20 -9.70 17.44
N ARG A 114 -4.84 -10.06 16.21
CA ARG A 114 -5.69 -10.80 15.26
C ARG A 114 -5.07 -12.16 14.92
N LYS A 115 -5.84 -13.02 14.24
CA LYS A 115 -5.39 -14.35 13.76
C LYS A 115 -4.89 -15.26 14.89
N VAL A 116 -5.57 -15.22 16.02
CA VAL A 116 -5.42 -16.22 17.08
C VAL A 116 -6.11 -17.51 16.62
N GLU A 117 -5.54 -18.66 16.94
CA GLU A 117 -6.17 -19.98 16.83
C GLU A 117 -5.91 -20.74 18.14
N GLY A 118 -6.83 -21.61 18.56
CA GLY A 118 -6.78 -22.29 19.87
C GLY A 118 -7.43 -21.48 21.01
N ASP A 119 -6.96 -21.68 22.25
CA ASP A 119 -7.52 -21.07 23.46
C ASP A 119 -7.16 -19.58 23.58
N ILE A 120 -8.09 -18.74 23.13
CA ILE A 120 -8.00 -17.27 23.24
C ILE A 120 -8.00 -16.75 24.69
N TRP A 121 -8.56 -17.49 25.65
CA TRP A 121 -8.56 -17.10 27.07
C TRP A 121 -7.21 -17.35 27.74
N ALA A 122 -6.49 -18.41 27.36
CA ALA A 122 -5.09 -18.60 27.76
C ALA A 122 -4.19 -17.47 27.24
N LEU A 123 -4.36 -17.08 25.96
CA LEU A 123 -3.64 -15.95 25.38
C LEU A 123 -3.98 -14.62 26.10
N GLU A 124 -5.25 -14.37 26.40
CA GLU A 124 -5.67 -13.14 27.08
C GLU A 124 -5.06 -13.02 28.48
N LYS A 125 -5.04 -14.12 29.24
CA LYS A 125 -4.38 -14.20 30.55
C LYS A 125 -2.88 -13.90 30.44
N ASP A 126 -2.21 -14.44 29.42
CA ASP A 126 -0.78 -14.23 29.21
C ASP A 126 -0.45 -12.80 28.76
N VAL A 127 -1.25 -12.21 27.87
CA VAL A 127 -1.16 -10.79 27.49
C VAL A 127 -1.36 -9.89 28.70
N LYS A 128 -2.36 -10.15 29.55
CA LYS A 128 -2.56 -9.43 30.81
C LYS A 128 -1.37 -9.53 31.75
N LYS A 129 -0.79 -10.72 31.94
CA LYS A 129 0.41 -10.93 32.78
C LYS A 129 1.60 -10.12 32.25
N HIS A 130 1.83 -10.14 30.94
CA HIS A 130 2.94 -9.40 30.32
C HIS A 130 2.75 -7.88 30.46
N LEU A 131 1.60 -7.35 30.07
CA LEU A 131 1.32 -5.91 30.14
C LEU A 131 1.23 -5.39 31.59
N HIS A 132 0.79 -6.21 32.54
CA HIS A 132 0.83 -5.87 33.96
C HIS A 132 2.26 -5.67 34.49
N LYS A 133 3.24 -6.48 34.04
CA LYS A 133 4.66 -6.28 34.39
C LYS A 133 5.22 -4.96 33.86
N LEU A 134 4.81 -4.54 32.66
CA LEU A 134 5.27 -3.30 32.03
C LEU A 134 4.60 -2.04 32.61
N THR A 135 3.27 -2.07 32.81
CA THR A 135 2.47 -0.89 33.17
C THR A 135 2.17 -0.81 34.68
N GLY A 136 2.43 -1.87 35.45
CA GLY A 136 2.03 -1.98 36.86
C GLY A 136 0.52 -2.11 37.09
N LYS A 137 -0.29 -2.09 36.03
CA LYS A 137 -1.77 -2.17 36.06
C LYS A 137 -2.24 -3.17 35.02
N VAL A 138 -3.33 -3.89 35.32
CA VAL A 138 -3.96 -4.79 34.34
C VAL A 138 -4.75 -3.95 33.33
N PRO A 139 -4.43 -3.97 32.03
CA PRO A 139 -5.18 -3.22 31.04
C PRO A 139 -6.56 -3.86 30.81
N PRO A 140 -7.62 -3.07 30.55
CA PRO A 140 -8.91 -3.63 30.19
C PRO A 140 -8.83 -4.20 28.77
N THR A 141 -9.24 -5.46 28.66
CA THR A 141 -9.24 -6.27 27.45
C THR A 141 -10.67 -6.57 26.99
N GLN A 142 -10.83 -6.83 25.70
CA GLN A 142 -12.06 -7.38 25.13
C GLN A 142 -11.66 -8.57 24.25
N VAL A 143 -12.19 -9.75 24.58
CA VAL A 143 -12.06 -10.96 23.78
C VAL A 143 -13.24 -11.07 22.83
N ASN A 144 -12.98 -11.46 21.57
CA ASN A 144 -14.00 -11.85 20.61
C ASN A 144 -13.63 -13.22 20.05
N GLU A 145 -14.32 -14.25 20.55
CA GLU A 145 -14.09 -15.67 20.22
C GLU A 145 -14.42 -15.96 18.75
N VAL A 146 -15.54 -15.45 18.24
CA VAL A 146 -16.02 -15.73 16.86
C VAL A 146 -15.03 -15.24 15.80
N THR A 147 -14.43 -14.07 16.00
CA THR A 147 -13.44 -13.51 15.05
C THR A 147 -12.00 -13.82 15.41
N MET A 148 -11.76 -14.45 16.57
CA MET A 148 -10.46 -14.68 17.18
C MET A 148 -9.59 -13.41 17.23
N ILE A 149 -10.14 -12.37 17.86
CA ILE A 149 -9.50 -11.06 18.06
C ILE A 149 -9.50 -10.69 19.54
N ILE A 150 -8.36 -10.25 20.04
CA ILE A 150 -8.24 -9.59 21.34
C ILE A 150 -8.02 -8.09 21.10
N ARG A 151 -8.80 -7.25 21.78
CA ARG A 151 -8.60 -5.79 21.85
C ARG A 151 -8.06 -5.43 23.22
N VAL A 152 -7.00 -4.63 23.27
CA VAL A 152 -6.41 -4.11 24.50
C VAL A 152 -6.54 -2.59 24.47
N LYS A 153 -6.97 -1.95 25.57
CA LYS A 153 -6.99 -0.47 25.66
C LYS A 153 -5.58 0.05 25.95
N GLY A 154 -5.10 0.98 25.13
CA GLY A 154 -3.73 1.52 25.21
C GLY A 154 -3.01 1.38 23.87
N ASP A 155 -1.77 1.89 23.82
CA ASP A 155 -0.83 1.65 22.73
C ASP A 155 0.23 0.66 23.22
N PHE A 156 0.16 -0.57 22.74
CA PHE A 156 1.09 -1.66 23.08
C PHE A 156 1.57 -2.39 21.81
N ASP A 157 1.62 -1.66 20.69
CA ASP A 157 1.89 -2.24 19.36
C ASP A 157 3.32 -2.80 19.23
N LYS A 158 4.31 -2.19 19.90
CA LYS A 158 5.71 -2.62 19.83
C LYS A 158 5.99 -3.74 20.81
N GLU A 159 5.57 -3.53 22.05
CA GLU A 159 5.72 -4.41 23.20
C GLU A 159 5.11 -5.78 22.91
N LEU A 160 3.89 -5.82 22.33
CA LEU A 160 3.26 -7.08 21.93
C LEU A 160 3.89 -7.72 20.68
N LYS A 161 4.52 -6.95 19.78
CA LYS A 161 5.27 -7.54 18.65
C LYS A 161 6.55 -8.21 19.12
N GLU A 162 7.32 -7.51 19.95
CA GLU A 162 8.56 -8.00 20.56
C GLU A 162 8.27 -9.28 21.37
N TRP A 163 7.29 -9.23 22.28
CA TRP A 163 6.88 -10.40 23.09
C TRP A 163 6.41 -11.62 22.26
N LEU A 164 5.72 -11.39 21.13
CA LEU A 164 5.30 -12.49 20.25
C LEU A 164 6.46 -13.09 19.45
N ILE A 165 7.43 -12.27 19.05
CA ILE A 165 8.67 -12.71 18.41
C ILE A 165 9.53 -13.50 19.41
N GLU A 166 9.63 -13.06 20.66
CA GLU A 166 10.30 -13.80 21.76
C GLU A 166 9.66 -15.17 22.00
N LYS A 167 8.32 -15.28 21.91
CA LYS A 167 7.60 -16.56 21.96
C LYS A 167 7.71 -17.41 20.69
N GLY A 168 8.30 -16.89 19.61
CA GLY A 168 8.53 -17.60 18.35
C GLY A 168 7.34 -17.68 17.38
N PHE A 169 6.30 -16.85 17.57
CA PHE A 169 5.10 -16.79 16.70
C PHE A 169 5.30 -15.92 15.45
#